data_AF-A0AAV1XAW8-F1
#
_entry.id   AF-A0AAV1XAW8-F1
#
_cell.length_a   1.000
_cell.length_b   1.000
_cell.length_c   1.000
_cell.angle_alpha   90.00
_cell.angle_beta   90.00
_cell.angle_gamma   90.00
#
_symmetry.space_group_name_H-M   'P 1'
#
loop_
_entity.id
_entity.type
_entity.pdbx_description
1 polymer ?
#
loop_
_entity_poly.entity_id
_entity_poly.type
_entity_poly.pdbx_seq_one_letter_code
_entity_poly.pdbx_strand_id
1 'polypeptide(L)'
;MVLVFTLLVELSYKVDAENCNLEELSPCLQAITSNVPPPSTCCQKLREQIPCLCGYLQNPNLRQYINSPGARRVSSSCGVPFPTC
;
A
#
# COMPACT_ATOMS: atom_id res chain seq x y z
N MET A 1 -8.30 -10.23 -44.35
CA MET A 1 -8.47 -9.01 -43.54
C MET A 1 -9.08 -9.43 -42.21
N VAL A 2 -8.27 -9.99 -41.32
CA VAL A 2 -8.73 -10.49 -40.02
C VAL A 2 -8.56 -9.34 -39.02
N LEU A 3 -9.58 -8.49 -38.96
CA LEU A 3 -9.71 -7.41 -38.00
C LEU A 3 -10.90 -7.72 -37.11
N VAL A 4 -10.68 -8.51 -36.05
CA VAL A 4 -11.62 -8.58 -34.93
C VAL A 4 -10.82 -8.58 -33.63
N PHE A 5 -10.74 -7.38 -33.07
CA PHE A 5 -10.74 -7.06 -31.65
C PHE A 5 -11.05 -8.24 -30.71
N THR A 6 -10.03 -8.78 -30.06
CA THR A 6 -10.17 -9.37 -28.73
C THR A 6 -9.16 -8.72 -27.79
N LEU A 7 -9.46 -7.46 -27.47
CA LEU A 7 -9.06 -6.81 -26.22
C LEU A 7 -9.69 -7.58 -25.06
N LEU A 8 -8.98 -8.56 -24.54
CA LEU A 8 -9.12 -9.04 -23.17
C LEU A 8 -7.71 -9.30 -22.64
N VAL A 9 -6.93 -8.22 -22.53
CA VAL A 9 -5.87 -8.23 -21.53
C VAL A 9 -6.62 -8.18 -20.20
N GLU A 10 -6.96 -9.35 -19.69
CA GLU A 10 -7.19 -9.56 -18.27
C GLU A 10 -5.88 -9.14 -17.60
N LEU A 11 -5.68 -7.84 -17.36
CA LEU A 11 -4.82 -7.37 -16.29
C LEU A 11 -5.51 -7.77 -14.99
N SER A 12 -5.64 -9.08 -14.78
CA SER A 12 -5.48 -9.66 -13.47
C SER A 12 -4.10 -9.21 -13.04
N TYR A 13 -4.03 -8.06 -12.39
CA TYR A 13 -2.99 -7.76 -11.44
C TYR A 13 -3.18 -8.82 -10.34
N LYS A 14 -2.82 -10.07 -10.64
CA LYS A 14 -2.46 -11.00 -9.59
C LYS A 14 -1.23 -10.35 -9.02
N VAL A 15 -1.43 -9.54 -8.00
CA VAL A 15 -0.38 -9.11 -7.10
C VAL A 15 0.20 -10.42 -6.65
N ASP A 16 1.31 -10.78 -7.27
CA ASP A 16 2.17 -11.82 -6.76
C ASP A 16 2.45 -11.35 -5.33
N ALA A 17 1.82 -12.03 -4.37
CA ALA A 17 1.96 -11.76 -2.95
C ALA A 17 3.43 -11.85 -2.51
N GLU A 18 4.30 -12.35 -3.39
CA GLU A 18 5.75 -12.31 -3.38
C GLU A 18 6.33 -10.88 -3.20
N ASN A 19 5.59 -9.81 -3.50
CA ASN A 19 6.04 -8.42 -3.28
C ASN A 19 5.29 -7.68 -2.14
N CYS A 20 4.32 -8.34 -1.49
CA CYS A 20 3.61 -7.78 -0.34
C CYS A 20 4.30 -8.18 0.96
N ASN A 21 5.37 -7.45 1.31
CA ASN A 21 6.04 -7.61 2.58
C ASN A 21 5.81 -6.38 3.48
N LEU A 22 5.11 -6.56 4.59
CA LEU A 22 4.85 -5.49 5.56
C LEU A 22 6.14 -4.90 6.15
N GLU A 23 7.22 -5.68 6.24
CA GLU A 23 8.51 -5.23 6.78
C GLU A 23 9.15 -4.12 5.94
N GLU A 24 8.80 -4.00 4.66
CA GLU A 24 9.23 -2.90 3.79
C GLU A 24 8.66 -1.54 4.26
N LEU A 25 7.60 -1.53 5.10
CA LEU A 25 7.09 -0.32 5.75
C LEU A 25 7.80 0.02 7.07
N SER A 26 8.79 -0.77 7.49
CA SER A 26 9.59 -0.46 8.69
C SER A 26 10.18 0.96 8.72
N PRO A 27 10.59 1.59 7.60
CA PRO A 27 11.06 2.98 7.62
C PRO A 27 9.99 4.00 8.04
N CYS A 28 8.71 3.63 7.99
CA CYS A 28 7.60 4.47 8.40
C CYS A 28 7.33 4.43 9.91
N LEU A 29 7.86 3.44 10.64
CA LEU A 29 7.52 3.22 12.06
C LEU A 29 7.77 4.45 12.92
N GLN A 30 8.91 5.12 12.75
CA GLN A 30 9.25 6.30 13.53
C GLN A 30 8.27 7.46 13.26
N ALA A 31 7.86 7.66 12.01
CA ALA A 31 6.89 8.68 11.64
C ALA A 31 5.49 8.37 12.18
N ILE A 32 5.10 7.09 12.21
CA ILE A 32 3.83 6.62 12.78
C ILE A 32 3.78 6.89 14.28
N THR A 33 4.82 6.50 15.03
CA THR A 33 4.83 6.52 16.50
C THR A 33 5.17 7.89 17.08
N SER A 34 6.10 8.62 16.47
CA SER A 34 6.66 9.86 17.04
C SER A 34 6.06 11.13 16.44
N ASN A 35 5.10 11.00 15.51
CA ASN A 35 4.44 12.13 14.86
C ASN A 35 5.42 13.11 14.18
N VAL A 36 6.48 12.58 13.61
CA VAL A 36 7.48 13.31 12.83
C VAL A 36 7.21 13.14 11.33
N PRO A 37 7.69 14.05 10.47
CA PRO A 37 7.58 13.90 9.03
C PRO A 37 8.16 12.56 8.54
N PRO A 38 7.49 11.84 7.62
CA PRO A 38 8.01 10.58 7.11
C PRO A 38 9.26 10.81 6.25
N PRO A 39 10.29 9.95 6.37
CA PRO A 39 11.45 10.00 5.48
C PRO A 39 11.03 9.66 4.04
N SER A 40 11.82 10.11 3.05
CA SER A 40 11.56 9.82 1.64
C SER A 40 11.47 8.32 1.34
N THR A 41 12.29 7.51 2.00
CA THR A 41 12.29 6.05 1.89
C THR A 41 10.97 5.44 2.36
N CYS A 42 10.37 5.94 3.45
CA CYS A 42 9.04 5.52 3.89
C CYS A 42 8.00 5.78 2.79
N CYS A 43 7.96 6.98 2.23
CA CYS A 43 6.97 7.31 1.21
C CYS A 43 7.18 6.53 -0.10
N GLN A 44 8.43 6.26 -0.47
CA GLN A 44 8.75 5.39 -1.61
C GLN A 44 8.19 3.99 -1.39
N LYS A 45 8.53 3.36 -0.26
CA LYS A 45 8.08 2.00 0.07
C LYS A 45 6.57 1.90 0.24
N LEU A 46 5.93 2.91 0.83
CA LEU A 46 4.48 2.95 0.94
C LEU A 46 3.79 2.97 -0.43
N ARG A 47 4.35 3.69 -1.41
CA ARG A 47 3.79 3.73 -2.78
C ARG A 47 3.98 2.41 -3.51
N GLU A 48 5.13 1.76 -3.36
CA GLU A 48 5.39 0.42 -3.89
C GLU A 48 4.35 -0.60 -3.37
N GLN A 49 3.84 -0.39 -2.15
CA GLN A 49 2.90 -1.29 -1.49
C GLN A 49 1.42 -0.93 -1.63
N ILE A 50 1.06 0.10 -2.39
CA ILE A 50 -0.34 0.45 -2.67
C ILE A 50 -1.23 -0.76 -3.02
N PRO A 51 -0.83 -1.67 -3.94
CA PRO A 51 -1.69 -2.81 -4.27
C PRO A 51 -1.91 -3.80 -3.12
N CYS A 52 -1.02 -3.79 -2.11
CA CYS A 52 -1.08 -4.68 -0.95
C CYS A 52 -1.92 -4.11 0.21
N LEU A 53 -2.17 -2.80 0.24
CA LEU A 53 -2.80 -2.12 1.38
C LEU A 53 -4.18 -2.70 1.75
N CYS A 54 -4.98 -3.09 0.75
CA CYS A 54 -6.26 -3.75 1.01
C CYS A 54 -6.09 -5.13 1.66
N GLY A 55 -5.11 -5.91 1.22
CA GLY A 55 -4.80 -7.19 1.83
C GLY A 55 -4.40 -7.03 3.30
N TYR A 56 -3.61 -6.00 3.62
CA TYR A 56 -3.26 -5.71 5.02
C TYR A 56 -4.44 -5.24 5.86
N LEU A 57 -5.37 -4.48 5.29
CA LEU A 57 -6.60 -4.04 5.99
C LEU A 57 -7.61 -5.17 6.21
N GLN A 58 -7.63 -6.16 5.33
CA GLN A 58 -8.48 -7.35 5.47
C GLN A 58 -7.94 -8.33 6.51
N ASN A 59 -6.62 -8.34 6.74
CA ASN A 59 -6.02 -9.16 7.79
C ASN A 59 -6.30 -8.56 9.18
N PRO A 60 -7.08 -9.24 10.06
CA PRO A 60 -7.46 -8.70 11.37
C PRO A 60 -6.27 -8.42 12.29
N ASN A 61 -5.16 -9.15 12.14
CA ASN A 61 -3.95 -8.95 12.94
C ASN A 61 -3.23 -7.65 12.54
N LEU A 62 -3.29 -7.28 11.26
CA LEU A 62 -2.58 -6.13 10.70
C LEU A 62 -3.44 -4.87 10.65
N ARG A 63 -4.76 -5.03 10.47
CA ARG A 63 -5.73 -3.95 10.30
C ARG A 63 -5.58 -2.84 11.34
N GLN A 64 -5.40 -3.19 12.60
CA GLN A 64 -5.26 -2.21 13.69
C GLN A 64 -4.04 -1.28 13.51
N TYR A 65 -2.95 -1.78 12.92
CA TYR A 65 -1.73 -1.00 12.70
C TYR A 65 -1.85 -0.13 11.45
N ILE A 66 -2.35 -0.69 10.35
CA ILE A 66 -2.53 0.03 9.08
C ILE A 66 -3.63 1.08 9.18
N ASN A 67 -4.66 0.81 9.98
CA ASN A 67 -5.77 1.74 10.21
C ASN A 67 -5.54 2.72 11.38
N SER A 68 -4.36 2.70 11.99
CA SER A 68 -4.03 3.58 13.11
C SER A 68 -4.02 5.07 12.69
N PRO A 69 -4.26 6.02 13.62
CA PRO A 69 -4.15 7.45 13.32
C PRO A 69 -2.76 7.84 12.77
N GLY A 70 -1.70 7.22 13.29
CA GLY A 70 -0.33 7.45 12.82
C GLY A 70 -0.12 7.00 11.38
N ALA A 71 -0.58 5.80 11.02
CA ALA A 71 -0.49 5.29 9.65
C ALA A 71 -1.30 6.14 8.66
N ARG A 72 -2.51 6.58 9.05
CA ARG A 72 -3.35 7.47 8.23
C ARG A 72 -2.67 8.82 7.97
N ARG A 73 -2.03 9.42 8.98
CA ARG A 73 -1.23 10.65 8.80
C ARG A 73 -0.07 10.43 7.85
N VAL A 74 0.71 9.35 8.03
CA VAL A 74 1.84 9.04 7.14
C VAL A 74 1.37 8.85 5.69
N SER A 75 0.26 8.14 5.47
CA SER A 75 -0.37 7.99 4.15
C SER A 75 -0.69 9.35 3.53
N SER A 76 -1.35 10.23 4.29
CA SER A 76 -1.67 11.58 3.85
C SER A 76 -0.42 12.41 3.52
N SER A 77 0.60 12.38 4.39
CA SER A 77 1.87 13.10 4.18
C SER A 77 2.64 12.61 2.97
N CYS A 78 2.57 11.31 2.66
CA CYS A 78 3.22 10.72 1.49
C CYS A 78 2.41 10.87 0.19
N GLY A 79 1.19 11.43 0.26
CA GLY A 79 0.28 11.57 -0.89
C GLY A 79 -0.33 10.24 -1.34
N VAL A 80 -0.40 9.25 -0.45
CA VAL A 80 -1.02 7.95 -0.73
C VAL A 80 -2.46 7.99 -0.24
N PRO A 81 -3.47 7.84 -1.13
CA PRO A 81 -4.86 7.79 -0.71
C PRO A 81 -5.09 6.52 0.11
N PHE A 82 -5.82 6.66 1.21
CA PHE A 82 -6.21 5.51 2.02
C PHE A 82 -7.25 4.70 1.23
N PRO A 83 -7.03 3.40 0.99
CA PRO A 83 -7.88 2.65 0.09
C PRO A 83 -9.24 2.36 0.71
N THR A 84 -10.30 2.41 -0.12
CA THR A 84 -11.59 1.80 0.19
C THR A 84 -11.57 0.37 -0.33
N CYS A 85 -11.46 -0.55 0.63
CA CYS A 85 -11.59 -1.99 0.47
C CYS A 85 -12.81 -2.40 1.33
#